data_AF-A0A963JGJ4-F1
#
_entry.id   AF-A0A963JGJ4-F1
#
_cell.length_a   1.000
_cell.length_b   1.000
_cell.length_c   1.000
_cell.angle_alpha   90.00
_cell.angle_beta   90.00
_cell.angle_gamma   90.00
#
_symmetry.space_group_name_H-M   'P 1'
#
loop_
_entity.id
_entity.type
_entity.pdbx_description
1 polymer ?
#
loop_
_entity_poly.entity_id
_entity_poly.type
_entity_poly.pdbx_seq_one_letter_code
_entity_poly.pdbx_strand_id
1 'polypeptide(L)'
;MSGPAEPDFRLTYASMFDPPPALHQRFDAALRQVRAELGGEHAMTIDGRRHETGQWFEVRSPIDTGLVLGRFALGGPDDATRAAEAARRAAPGWAATPWRERLALLRRAAALIEQRVYAISAAVALEVGKNRM
;
A
#
# COMPACT_ATOMS: atom_id res chain seq x y z
N MET A 1 3.11 2.78 -38.72
CA MET A 1 3.64 4.06 -38.22
C MET A 1 3.34 4.10 -36.73
N SER A 2 4.29 3.67 -35.89
CA SER A 2 4.13 3.79 -34.43
C SER A 2 4.39 5.26 -34.07
N GLY A 3 3.37 5.94 -33.56
CA GLY A 3 3.51 7.28 -33.03
C GLY A 3 4.51 7.31 -31.86
N PRO A 4 5.06 8.49 -31.52
CA PRO A 4 5.97 8.61 -30.39
C PRO A 4 5.28 8.08 -29.13
N ALA A 5 5.99 7.25 -28.35
CA ALA A 5 5.51 6.82 -27.05
C ALA A 5 5.17 8.07 -26.23
N GLU A 6 3.93 8.16 -25.73
CA GLU A 6 3.55 9.25 -24.83
C GLU A 6 4.56 9.30 -23.67
N PRO A 7 5.04 10.50 -23.30
CA PRO A 7 5.97 10.62 -22.19
C PRO A 7 5.36 10.00 -20.93
N ASP A 8 6.17 9.26 -20.19
CA ASP A 8 5.73 8.58 -18.97
C ASP A 8 5.16 9.62 -17.99
N PHE A 9 3.83 9.61 -17.84
CA PHE A 9 3.14 10.59 -17.01
C PHE A 9 3.48 10.33 -15.55
N ARG A 10 4.22 11.27 -14.95
CA ARG A 10 4.54 11.23 -13.52
C ARG A 10 3.59 12.12 -12.75
N LEU A 11 2.80 11.52 -11.86
CA LEU A 11 1.94 12.27 -10.95
C LEU A 11 2.83 13.02 -9.94
N THR A 12 2.94 14.33 -10.14
CA THR A 12 3.63 15.27 -9.27
C THR A 12 2.68 16.38 -8.85
N TYR A 13 3.06 17.16 -7.85
CA TYR A 13 2.27 18.32 -7.44
C TYR A 13 1.98 19.29 -8.61
N ALA A 14 2.93 19.44 -9.54
CA ALA A 14 2.77 20.30 -10.71
C ALA A 14 1.78 19.75 -11.75
N SER A 15 1.58 18.44 -11.80
CA SER A 15 0.70 17.78 -12.77
C SER A 15 -0.70 17.46 -12.21
N MET A 16 -1.01 17.88 -10.98
CA MET A 16 -2.30 17.62 -10.32
C MET A 16 -3.44 18.49 -10.86
N PHE A 17 -3.16 19.67 -11.42
CA PHE A 17 -4.21 20.65 -11.74
C PHE A 17 -4.91 20.42 -13.08
N ASP A 18 -4.27 19.69 -14.00
CA ASP A 18 -4.85 19.28 -15.28
C ASP A 18 -4.29 17.91 -15.69
N PRO A 19 -4.74 16.83 -15.03
CA PRO A 19 -4.21 15.50 -15.30
C PRO A 19 -4.67 15.00 -16.68
N PRO A 20 -3.84 14.24 -17.39
CA PRO A 20 -4.24 13.66 -18.67
C PRO A 20 -5.40 12.67 -18.47
N PRO A 21 -6.28 12.48 -19.47
CA PRO A 21 -7.38 11.53 -19.40
C PRO A 21 -6.94 10.09 -19.03
N ALA A 22 -5.74 9.69 -19.44
CA ALA A 22 -5.14 8.41 -19.10
C ALA A 22 -5.01 8.18 -17.59
N LEU A 23 -4.81 9.23 -16.78
CA LEU A 23 -4.79 9.13 -15.32
C LEU A 23 -6.12 8.59 -14.80
N HIS A 24 -7.23 9.20 -15.22
CA HIS A 24 -8.57 8.81 -14.76
C HIS A 24 -8.91 7.39 -15.19
N GLN A 25 -8.58 7.00 -16.43
CA GLN A 25 -8.79 5.64 -16.93
C GLN A 25 -8.02 4.60 -16.11
N ARG A 26 -6.74 4.88 -15.79
CA ARG A 26 -5.91 4.00 -14.96
C ARG A 26 -6.42 3.91 -13.53
N PHE A 27 -6.85 5.03 -12.95
CA PHE A 27 -7.47 5.05 -11.63
C PHE A 27 -8.76 4.23 -11.60
N ASP A 28 -9.66 4.42 -12.57
CA ASP A 28 -10.93 3.68 -12.63
C ASP A 28 -10.71 2.18 -12.83
N ALA A 29 -9.68 1.79 -13.61
CA ALA A 29 -9.27 0.40 -13.75
C ALA A 29 -8.75 -0.18 -12.43
N ALA A 30 -7.86 0.54 -11.75
CA ALA A 30 -7.34 0.12 -10.45
C ALA A 30 -8.42 0.05 -9.38
N LEU A 31 -9.39 0.98 -9.39
CA LEU A 31 -10.53 0.98 -8.49
C LEU A 31 -11.39 -0.27 -8.68
N ARG A 32 -11.63 -0.71 -9.93
CA ARG A 32 -12.33 -1.96 -10.20
C ARG A 32 -11.57 -3.17 -9.65
N GLN A 33 -10.25 -3.21 -9.83
CA GLN A 33 -9.42 -4.29 -9.30
C GLN A 33 -9.47 -4.33 -7.77
N VAL A 34 -9.22 -3.20 -7.10
CA VAL A 34 -9.26 -3.11 -5.63
C VAL A 34 -10.64 -3.51 -5.10
N ARG A 35 -11.73 -3.06 -5.75
CA ARG A 35 -13.10 -3.43 -5.37
C ARG A 35 -13.35 -4.94 -5.44
N ALA A 36 -12.71 -5.66 -6.37
CA ALA A 36 -12.86 -7.10 -6.50
C ALA A 36 -12.15 -7.88 -5.37
N GLU A 37 -11.20 -7.26 -4.68
CA GLU A 37 -10.39 -7.87 -3.62
C GLU A 37 -10.87 -7.49 -2.20
N LEU A 38 -11.90 -6.64 -2.08
CA LEU A 38 -12.41 -6.17 -0.78
C LEU A 38 -12.98 -7.30 0.07
N GLY A 39 -12.93 -7.11 1.38
CA GLY A 39 -13.39 -8.08 2.38
C GLY A 39 -12.39 -9.19 2.66
N GLY A 40 -11.22 -9.18 2.01
CA GLY A 40 -10.13 -10.12 2.26
C GLY A 40 -9.59 -10.06 3.70
N GLU A 41 -8.96 -11.16 4.13
CA GLU A 41 -8.31 -11.27 5.44
C GLU A 41 -6.81 -10.97 5.35
N HIS A 42 -6.36 -10.02 6.18
CA HIS A 42 -5.00 -9.53 6.23
C HIS A 42 -4.36 -9.82 7.60
N ALA A 43 -3.59 -10.90 7.66
CA ALA A 43 -2.82 -11.25 8.85
C ALA A 43 -1.68 -10.26 9.11
N MET A 44 -1.17 -10.22 10.34
CA MET A 44 0.01 -9.43 10.68
C MET A 44 1.27 -10.06 10.06
N THR A 45 2.32 -9.25 9.92
CA THR A 45 3.66 -9.75 9.55
C THR A 45 4.64 -9.43 10.67
N ILE A 46 5.20 -10.46 11.31
CA ILE A 46 6.20 -10.33 12.38
C ILE A 46 7.41 -11.17 11.99
N ASP A 47 8.62 -10.59 12.08
CA ASP A 47 9.87 -11.26 11.71
C ASP A 47 9.87 -11.82 10.27
N GLY A 48 9.23 -11.09 9.35
CA GLY A 48 9.09 -11.49 7.94
C GLY A 48 8.14 -12.67 7.70
N ARG A 49 7.35 -13.08 8.70
CA ARG A 49 6.41 -14.20 8.60
C ARG A 49 4.98 -13.76 8.86
N ARG A 50 4.03 -14.42 8.19
CA ARG A 50 2.60 -14.30 8.48
C ARG A 50 2.33 -14.71 9.93
N HIS A 51 1.63 -13.87 10.66
CA HIS A 51 1.27 -14.07 12.06
C HIS A 51 -0.22 -13.86 12.25
N GLU A 52 -0.91 -14.90 12.72
CA GLU A 52 -2.35 -14.88 12.96
C GLU A 52 -2.62 -14.81 14.47
N THR A 53 -3.60 -14.00 14.86
CA THR A 53 -3.95 -13.80 16.27
C THR A 53 -5.22 -14.55 16.66
N GLY A 54 -5.92 -15.14 15.69
CA GLY A 54 -7.25 -15.73 15.88
C GLY A 54 -8.37 -14.71 16.08
N GLN A 55 -8.05 -13.41 16.22
CA GLN A 55 -8.99 -12.31 16.36
C GLN A 55 -8.88 -11.36 15.18
N TRP A 56 -10.01 -10.83 14.74
CA TRP A 56 -10.10 -10.00 13.54
C TRP A 56 -11.02 -8.82 13.78
N PHE A 57 -10.71 -7.69 13.16
CA PHE A 57 -11.62 -6.54 13.10
C PHE A 57 -11.84 -6.10 11.65
N GLU A 58 -13.03 -5.60 11.37
CA GLU A 58 -13.38 -5.08 10.05
C GLU A 58 -12.97 -3.61 9.93
N VAL A 59 -12.42 -3.26 8.77
CA VAL A 59 -12.30 -1.86 8.35
C VAL A 59 -13.40 -1.60 7.33
N ARG A 60 -14.19 -0.57 7.58
CA ARG A 60 -15.32 -0.16 6.74
C ARG A 60 -15.05 1.20 6.14
N SER A 61 -15.58 1.42 4.95
CA SER A 61 -15.43 2.70 4.26
C SER A 61 -16.25 3.82 4.95
N PRO A 62 -15.72 5.04 5.10
CA PRO A 62 -16.49 6.17 5.61
C PRO A 62 -17.47 6.74 4.57
N ILE A 63 -17.25 6.48 3.28
CA ILE A 63 -18.15 6.93 2.21
C ILE A 63 -19.37 6.00 2.02
N ASP A 64 -19.27 4.77 2.51
CA ASP A 64 -20.36 3.78 2.60
C ASP A 64 -20.04 2.80 3.73
N THR A 65 -20.72 2.93 4.86
CA THR A 65 -20.48 2.10 6.06
C THR A 65 -20.88 0.64 5.87
N GLY A 66 -21.69 0.34 4.85
CA GLY A 66 -22.01 -1.03 4.42
C GLY A 66 -20.83 -1.73 3.74
N LEU A 67 -19.89 -0.97 3.17
CA LEU A 67 -18.74 -1.49 2.44
C LEU A 67 -17.61 -1.90 3.39
N VAL A 68 -17.43 -3.21 3.57
CA VAL A 68 -16.27 -3.78 4.27
C VAL A 68 -15.08 -3.80 3.32
N LEU A 69 -14.01 -3.13 3.71
CA LEU A 69 -12.78 -3.05 2.92
C LEU A 69 -11.90 -4.28 3.12
N GLY A 70 -11.82 -4.76 4.35
CA GLY A 70 -11.06 -5.95 4.71
C GLY A 70 -11.19 -6.28 6.18
N ARG A 71 -10.73 -7.46 6.55
CA ARG A 71 -10.61 -7.93 7.93
C ARG A 71 -9.14 -8.02 8.28
N PHE A 72 -8.73 -7.37 9.36
CA PHE A 72 -7.34 -7.29 9.77
C PHE A 72 -7.15 -8.00 11.10
N ALA A 73 -6.04 -8.73 11.23
CA ALA A 73 -5.74 -9.44 12.47
C ALA A 73 -5.61 -8.43 13.62
N LEU A 74 -6.34 -8.65 14.69
CA LEU A 74 -6.31 -7.82 15.89
C LEU A 74 -5.16 -8.29 16.78
N GLY A 75 -4.10 -7.48 16.85
CA GLY A 75 -2.93 -7.76 17.69
C GLY A 75 -3.11 -7.35 19.14
N GLY A 76 -2.56 -8.14 20.06
CA GLY A 76 -2.51 -7.85 21.49
C GLY A 76 -1.11 -7.43 21.99
N PRO A 77 -0.96 -7.20 23.31
CA PRO A 77 0.32 -6.82 23.92
C PRO A 77 1.48 -7.80 23.65
N ASP A 78 1.18 -9.09 23.59
CA ASP A 78 2.17 -10.13 23.30
C ASP A 78 2.68 -10.03 21.86
N ASP A 79 1.81 -9.69 20.91
CA ASP A 79 2.20 -9.51 19.50
C ASP A 79 3.10 -8.28 19.34
N ALA A 80 2.76 -7.20 20.05
CA ALA A 80 3.60 -6.00 20.12
C ALA A 80 4.98 -6.31 20.71
N THR A 81 5.03 -7.10 21.80
CA THR A 81 6.29 -7.58 22.37
C THR A 81 7.09 -8.37 21.34
N ARG A 82 6.49 -9.38 20.71
CA ARG A 82 7.17 -10.21 19.68
C ARG A 82 7.72 -9.37 18.53
N ALA A 83 6.95 -8.39 18.04
CA ALA A 83 7.38 -7.47 16.99
C ALA A 83 8.58 -6.62 17.43
N ALA A 84 8.54 -6.05 18.64
CA ALA A 84 9.64 -5.26 19.19
C ALA A 84 10.92 -6.10 19.39
N GLU A 85 10.78 -7.34 19.86
CA GLU A 85 11.91 -8.26 20.00
C GLU A 85 12.52 -8.64 18.65
N ALA A 86 11.69 -8.93 17.65
CA ALA A 86 12.15 -9.22 16.29
C ALA A 86 12.91 -8.02 15.71
N ALA A 87 12.38 -6.81 15.83
CA ALA A 87 13.05 -5.59 15.42
C ALA A 87 14.39 -5.40 16.15
N ARG A 88 14.43 -5.63 17.46
CA ARG A 88 15.66 -5.54 18.27
C ARG A 88 16.72 -6.55 17.83
N ARG A 89 16.33 -7.78 17.49
CA ARG A 89 17.26 -8.79 16.95
C ARG A 89 17.81 -8.41 15.58
N ALA A 90 16.98 -7.81 14.72
CA ALA A 90 17.38 -7.40 13.38
C ALA A 90 18.25 -6.12 13.36
N ALA A 91 18.10 -5.26 14.38
CA ALA A 91 18.72 -3.93 14.40
C ALA A 91 20.25 -3.91 14.21
N PRO A 92 21.07 -4.78 14.85
CA PRO A 92 22.52 -4.79 14.63
C PRO A 92 22.90 -5.12 13.18
N GLY A 93 22.25 -6.12 12.57
CA GLY A 93 22.49 -6.49 11.18
C GLY A 93 22.09 -5.39 10.20
N TRP A 94 20.95 -4.75 10.45
CA TRP A 94 20.51 -3.59 9.68
C TRP A 94 21.46 -2.39 9.81
N ALA A 95 21.91 -2.09 11.02
CA ALA A 95 22.86 -1.01 11.29
C ALA A 95 24.20 -1.23 10.56
N ALA A 96 24.68 -2.47 10.54
CA ALA A 96 25.89 -2.87 9.83
C ALA A 96 25.74 -2.91 8.29
N THR A 97 24.52 -2.90 7.76
CA THR A 97 24.27 -2.94 6.32
C THR A 97 24.84 -1.69 5.64
N PRO A 98 25.69 -1.81 4.59
CA PRO A 98 26.25 -0.66 3.89
C PRO A 98 25.17 0.29 3.36
N TRP A 99 25.43 1.61 3.41
CA TRP A 99 24.44 2.60 3.00
C TRP A 99 23.97 2.44 1.55
N ARG A 100 24.84 1.95 0.65
CA ARG A 100 24.51 1.69 -0.76
C ARG A 100 23.47 0.58 -0.91
N GLU A 101 23.57 -0.47 -0.10
CA GLU A 101 22.60 -1.57 -0.08
C GLU A 101 21.26 -1.09 0.49
N ARG A 102 21.28 -0.31 1.58
CA ARG A 102 20.07 0.33 2.12
C ARG A 102 19.40 1.22 1.08
N LEU A 103 20.17 2.00 0.33
CA LEU A 103 19.66 2.83 -0.76
C LEU A 103 19.04 2.00 -1.89
N ALA A 104 19.67 0.89 -2.27
CA ALA A 104 19.13 0.00 -3.28
C ALA A 104 17.77 -0.59 -2.85
N LEU A 105 17.65 -1.00 -1.58
CA LEU A 105 16.38 -1.47 -1.00
C LEU A 105 15.29 -0.39 -1.02
N LEU A 106 15.60 0.82 -0.58
CA LEU A 106 14.66 1.94 -0.57
C LEU A 106 14.21 2.33 -1.99
N ARG A 107 15.13 2.35 -2.96
CA ARG A 107 14.79 2.61 -4.37
C ARG A 107 13.88 1.54 -4.96
N ARG A 108 14.11 0.27 -4.62
CA ARG A 108 13.23 -0.83 -5.02
C ARG A 108 11.83 -0.66 -4.42
N ALA A 109 11.74 -0.29 -3.14
CA ALA A 109 10.45 -0.01 -2.50
C ALA A 109 9.73 1.16 -3.18
N ALA A 110 10.42 2.25 -3.49
CA ALA A 110 9.85 3.39 -4.22
C ALA A 110 9.33 2.99 -5.61
N ALA A 111 10.10 2.22 -6.38
CA ALA A 111 9.67 1.73 -7.69
C ALA A 111 8.41 0.84 -7.59
N LEU A 112 8.31 0.00 -6.56
CA LEU A 112 7.11 -0.83 -6.32
C LEU A 112 5.88 0.02 -5.95
N ILE A 113 6.07 1.11 -5.19
CA ILE A 113 5.01 2.06 -4.88
C ILE A 113 4.57 2.79 -6.15
N GLU A 114 5.52 3.28 -6.97
CA GLU A 114 5.22 3.95 -8.25
C GLU A 114 4.44 3.02 -9.19
N GLN A 115 4.87 1.77 -9.33
CA GLN A 115 4.16 0.75 -10.13
C GLN A 115 2.73 0.51 -9.66
N ARG A 116 2.46 0.66 -8.35
CA ARG A 116 1.16 0.38 -7.73
C ARG A 116 0.37 1.63 -7.38
N VAL A 117 0.80 2.81 -7.82
CA VAL A 117 0.27 4.11 -7.35
C VAL A 117 -1.24 4.19 -7.47
N TYR A 118 -1.83 3.78 -8.59
CA TYR A 118 -3.27 3.83 -8.80
C TYR A 118 -4.05 2.88 -7.88
N ALA A 119 -3.53 1.69 -7.61
CA ALA A 119 -4.15 0.75 -6.68
C ALA A 119 -4.08 1.27 -5.24
N ILE A 120 -2.95 1.85 -4.84
CA ILE A 120 -2.79 2.48 -3.53
C ILE A 120 -3.73 3.68 -3.40
N SER A 121 -3.80 4.56 -4.41
CA SER A 121 -4.71 5.70 -4.42
C SER A 121 -6.18 5.28 -4.35
N ALA A 122 -6.57 4.23 -5.07
CA ALA A 122 -7.93 3.70 -5.02
C ALA A 122 -8.26 3.12 -3.63
N ALA A 123 -7.33 2.39 -3.01
CA ALA A 123 -7.49 1.88 -1.64
C ALA A 123 -7.65 3.04 -0.64
N VAL A 124 -6.79 4.06 -0.70
CA VAL A 124 -6.88 5.26 0.14
C VAL A 124 -8.21 6.01 -0.07
N ALA A 125 -8.67 6.15 -1.31
CA ALA A 125 -9.94 6.81 -1.60
C ALA A 125 -11.12 6.07 -0.93
N LEU A 126 -11.11 4.74 -0.96
CA LEU A 126 -12.13 3.91 -0.30
C LEU A 126 -11.98 3.90 1.22
N GLU A 127 -10.76 3.85 1.75
CA GLU A 127 -10.47 3.71 3.18
C GLU A 127 -10.72 4.98 3.98
N VAL A 128 -10.33 6.14 3.45
CA VAL A 128 -10.40 7.41 4.18
C VAL A 128 -11.27 8.46 3.48
N GLY A 129 -11.98 8.09 2.41
CA GLY A 129 -12.92 8.98 1.71
C GLY A 129 -12.25 10.10 0.93
N LYS A 130 -10.97 9.95 0.56
CA LYS A 130 -10.29 10.93 -0.29
C LYS A 130 -10.81 10.89 -1.71
N ASN A 131 -10.87 12.05 -2.35
CA ASN A 131 -11.06 12.16 -3.78
C ASN A 131 -9.85 11.58 -4.54
N ARG A 132 -10.03 11.34 -5.84
CA ARG A 132 -9.00 10.75 -6.72
C ARG A 132 -7.84 11.70 -7.06
N MET A 133 -7.87 12.95 -6.57
CA MET A 133 -6.91 14.02 -6.83
C MET A 133 -6.49 14.69 -5.52
#